data_AF-A0A8J8B0K4-F1
#
_entry.id   AF-A0A8J8B0K4-F1
#
_cell.length_a   1.000
_cell.length_b   1.000
_cell.length_c   1.000
_cell.angle_alpha   90.00
_cell.angle_beta   90.00
_cell.angle_gamma   90.00
#
_symmetry.space_group_name_H-M   'P 1'
#
loop_
_entity.id
_entity.type
_entity.pdbx_description
1 polymer ?
#
loop_
_entity_poly.entity_id
_entity_poly.type
_entity_poly.pdbx_seq_one_letter_code
_entity_poly.pdbx_strand_id
1 'polypeptide(L)'
;MRRFAVVTTCHAAGYAQYGRQMLETFERHWPSAVTLHLYTEGFACDVPSPRIVSRDLHASSPELVAFKARHRDDVEANGHVRPPVAWRLFGRRVELPLRRRRRHDYRFDAVRFAHKSFAILHAAQALRDEVDVLLWIDADTRFFADVDAARLESFVPADRFVGCLRRAMMHTECGFVAYNLAHPASAGFLADFGDMYLHDRFRAEREWHDSWLFDVARERAEARGARSYDIAEGTGATASHVLVNCQLGEFMDHMKGDRKRAGRSDARDLVVRRGESYWSGTR
;
A
#
# COMPACT_ATOMS: atom_id res chain seq x y z
N MET A 1 19.70 8.60 -14.97
CA MET A 1 19.05 7.68 -14.02
C MET A 1 18.07 8.49 -13.20
N ARG A 2 16.86 7.98 -12.98
CA ARG A 2 15.83 8.67 -12.20
C ARG A 2 16.21 8.67 -10.71
N ARG A 3 15.76 9.69 -9.98
CA ARG A 3 15.91 9.82 -8.53
C ARG A 3 14.75 9.10 -7.85
N PHE A 4 15.05 8.25 -6.88
CA PHE A 4 14.07 7.42 -6.18
C PHE A 4 14.04 7.77 -4.69
N ALA A 5 12.85 7.73 -4.10
CA ALA A 5 12.68 7.74 -2.65
C ALA A 5 11.63 6.70 -2.25
N VAL A 6 11.75 6.18 -1.03
CA VAL A 6 10.77 5.28 -0.42
C VAL A 6 9.94 6.05 0.61
N VAL A 7 8.66 5.75 0.71
CA VAL A 7 7.77 6.23 1.78
C VAL A 7 7.07 5.04 2.44
N THR A 8 6.97 5.09 3.76
CA THR A 8 6.21 4.13 4.56
C THR A 8 5.57 4.84 5.76
N THR A 9 4.60 4.18 6.39
CA THR A 9 4.01 4.66 7.66
C THR A 9 3.96 3.54 8.67
N CYS A 10 4.13 3.87 9.94
CA CYS A 10 4.02 2.91 11.02
C CYS A 10 3.44 3.55 12.29
N HIS A 11 2.75 2.73 13.09
CA HIS A 11 2.38 3.07 14.45
C HIS A 11 3.33 2.39 15.43
N ALA A 12 3.40 2.88 16.68
CA ALA A 12 4.39 2.41 17.66
C ALA A 12 4.42 0.88 17.86
N ALA A 13 3.27 0.22 17.95
CA ALA A 13 3.21 -1.25 18.11
C ALA A 13 3.71 -1.98 16.85
N GLY A 14 3.33 -1.50 15.65
CA GLY A 14 3.85 -2.02 14.40
C GLY A 14 5.35 -1.82 14.24
N TYR A 15 5.87 -0.69 14.73
CA TYR A 15 7.30 -0.41 14.71
C TYR A 15 8.08 -1.42 15.56
N ALA A 16 7.61 -1.65 16.79
CA ALA A 16 8.19 -2.63 17.70
C ALA A 16 8.11 -4.07 17.15
N GLN A 17 7.04 -4.40 16.41
CA GLN A 17 6.83 -5.74 15.90
C GLN A 17 7.62 -6.03 14.60
N TYR A 18 7.62 -5.10 13.64
CA TYR A 18 8.18 -5.33 12.30
C TYR A 18 8.85 -4.09 11.68
N GLY A 19 8.42 -2.87 12.04
CA GLY A 19 8.90 -1.66 11.38
C GLY A 19 10.40 -1.42 11.58
N ARG A 20 10.95 -1.72 12.77
CA ARG A 20 12.40 -1.62 13.00
C ARG A 20 13.19 -2.54 12.07
N GLN A 21 12.75 -3.78 11.87
CA GLN A 21 13.40 -4.73 10.96
C GLN A 21 13.32 -4.25 9.50
N MET A 22 12.20 -3.67 9.08
CA MET A 22 12.05 -3.09 7.75
C MET A 22 13.12 -2.02 7.50
N LEU A 23 13.34 -1.11 8.46
CA LEU A 23 14.36 -0.08 8.36
C LEU A 23 15.79 -0.64 8.33
N GLU A 24 16.10 -1.56 9.23
CA GLU A 24 17.44 -2.18 9.30
C GLU A 24 17.77 -2.98 8.03
N THR A 25 16.78 -3.65 7.44
CA THR A 25 16.96 -4.39 6.18
C THR A 25 16.94 -3.47 4.97
N PHE A 26 16.19 -2.37 4.99
CA PHE A 26 16.29 -1.30 4.00
C PHE A 26 17.72 -0.74 3.97
N GLU A 27 18.26 -0.38 5.14
CA GLU A 27 19.62 0.13 5.24
C GLU A 27 20.67 -0.85 4.68
N ARG A 28 20.47 -2.15 4.89
CA ARG A 28 21.40 -3.16 4.43
C ARG A 28 21.37 -3.35 2.91
N HIS A 29 20.18 -3.35 2.31
CA HIS A 29 19.96 -3.90 0.97
C HIS A 29 19.64 -2.86 -0.10
N TRP A 30 19.23 -1.65 0.28
CA TRP A 30 18.88 -0.61 -0.68
C TRP A 30 20.07 0.29 -1.02
N PRO A 31 20.14 0.84 -2.25
CA PRO A 31 21.21 1.74 -2.64
C PRO A 31 21.32 2.95 -1.71
N SER A 32 22.55 3.38 -1.44
CA SER A 32 22.83 4.53 -0.55
C SER A 32 22.24 5.85 -1.06
N ALA A 33 21.94 5.95 -2.35
CA ALA A 33 21.31 7.11 -2.97
C ALA A 33 19.79 7.22 -2.70
N VAL A 34 19.14 6.16 -2.20
CA VAL A 34 17.69 6.15 -1.93
C VAL A 34 17.43 6.49 -0.46
N THR A 35 16.62 7.51 -0.23
CA THR A 35 16.12 7.87 1.11
C THR A 35 14.80 7.15 1.41
N LEU A 36 14.57 6.86 2.68
CA LEU A 36 13.30 6.34 3.20
C LEU A 36 12.66 7.38 4.10
N HIS A 37 11.46 7.82 3.73
CA HIS A 37 10.62 8.72 4.52
C HIS A 37 9.65 7.89 5.38
N LEU A 38 9.95 7.82 6.68
CA LEU A 38 9.13 7.13 7.65
C LEU A 38 8.16 8.11 8.30
N TYR A 39 6.86 7.89 8.08
CA TYR A 39 5.82 8.59 8.81
C TYR A 39 5.49 7.81 10.08
N THR A 40 5.70 8.43 11.24
CA THR A 40 5.48 7.82 12.55
C THR A 40 4.17 8.29 13.16
N GLU A 41 3.54 7.43 13.95
CA GLU A 41 2.38 7.77 14.77
C GLU A 41 2.74 7.63 16.25
N GLY A 42 3.17 8.74 16.86
CA GLY A 42 3.40 8.81 18.30
C GLY A 42 4.65 8.08 18.81
N PHE A 43 5.68 7.91 17.98
CA PHE A 43 6.98 7.39 18.41
C PHE A 43 8.15 8.04 17.66
N ALA A 44 9.34 7.97 18.26
CA ALA A 44 10.59 8.39 17.64
C ALA A 44 11.32 7.17 17.06
N CYS A 45 11.79 7.30 15.82
CA CYS A 45 12.64 6.28 15.20
C CYS A 45 14.01 6.25 15.90
N ASP A 46 14.45 5.06 16.29
CA ASP A 46 15.70 4.79 16.99
C ASP A 46 16.74 4.07 16.11
N VAL A 47 16.48 3.93 14.80
CA VAL A 47 17.45 3.39 13.83
C VAL A 47 18.36 4.52 13.35
N PRO A 48 19.66 4.51 13.67
CA PRO A 48 20.57 5.58 13.30
C PRO A 48 20.96 5.45 11.81
N SER A 49 20.35 6.26 10.95
CA SER A 49 20.73 6.36 9.55
C SER A 49 20.52 7.76 8.98
N PRO A 50 21.46 8.30 8.19
CA PRO A 50 21.24 9.55 7.45
C PRO A 50 20.26 9.41 6.29
N ARG A 51 19.90 8.19 5.87
CA ARG A 51 18.95 7.93 4.77
C ARG A 51 17.52 7.77 5.25
N ILE A 52 17.29 7.59 6.55
CA ILE A 52 15.95 7.45 7.13
C ILE A 52 15.51 8.82 7.65
N VAL A 53 14.52 9.41 7.00
CA VAL A 53 13.92 10.68 7.38
C VAL A 53 12.61 10.41 8.10
N SER A 54 12.64 10.49 9.42
CA SER A 54 11.45 10.32 10.27
C SER A 54 10.62 11.61 10.32
N ARG A 55 9.30 11.49 10.20
CA ARG A 55 8.33 12.59 10.27
C ARG A 55 7.12 12.15 11.10
N ASP A 56 6.60 13.03 11.95
CA ASP A 56 5.31 12.77 12.59
C ASP A 56 4.18 12.91 11.57
N LEU A 57 3.33 11.89 11.44
CA LEU A 57 2.28 11.84 10.43
C LEU A 57 1.19 12.90 10.65
N HIS A 58 0.77 13.12 11.89
CA HIS A 58 -0.31 14.05 12.19
C HIS A 58 0.15 15.51 12.04
N ALA A 59 1.41 15.81 12.40
CA ALA A 59 2.01 17.11 12.19
C ALA A 59 2.25 17.38 10.69
N SER A 60 2.60 16.36 9.91
CA SER A 60 2.84 16.49 8.48
C SER A 60 1.56 16.60 7.66
N SER A 61 0.46 15.96 8.07
CA SER A 61 -0.82 16.02 7.37
C SER A 61 -1.97 16.48 8.28
N PRO A 62 -2.21 17.81 8.35
CA PRO A 62 -3.40 18.37 8.96
C PRO A 62 -4.70 17.84 8.35
N GLU A 63 -4.69 17.49 7.06
CA GLU A 63 -5.83 16.93 6.34
C GLU A 63 -6.23 15.55 6.87
N LEU A 64 -5.26 14.69 7.19
CA LEU A 64 -5.52 13.42 7.86
C LEU A 64 -6.16 13.66 9.23
N VAL A 65 -5.64 14.61 10.00
CA VAL A 65 -6.18 14.96 11.32
C VAL A 65 -7.63 15.44 11.19
N ALA A 66 -7.90 16.30 10.22
CA ALA A 66 -9.25 16.77 9.91
C ALA A 66 -10.18 15.62 9.47
N PHE A 67 -9.70 14.72 8.60
CA PHE A 67 -10.45 13.54 8.16
C PHE A 67 -10.84 12.64 9.34
N LYS A 68 -9.87 12.32 10.21
CA LYS A 68 -10.09 11.52 11.42
C LYS A 68 -11.05 12.21 12.39
N ALA A 69 -10.99 13.53 12.51
CA ALA A 69 -11.92 14.28 13.35
C ALA A 69 -13.36 14.22 12.80
N ARG A 70 -13.55 14.39 11.49
CA ARG A 70 -14.88 14.31 10.84
C ARG A 70 -15.52 12.93 10.96
N HIS A 71 -14.72 11.86 10.90
CA HIS A 71 -15.20 10.48 10.91
C HIS A 71 -14.98 9.74 12.24
N ARG A 72 -14.64 10.45 13.32
CA ARG A 72 -14.38 9.85 14.63
C ARG A 72 -15.52 8.97 15.11
N ASP A 73 -16.75 9.45 14.96
CA ASP A 73 -17.97 8.79 15.43
C ASP A 73 -18.74 8.07 14.30
N ASP A 74 -18.19 8.04 13.09
CA ASP A 74 -18.77 7.28 11.97
C ASP A 74 -18.40 5.80 12.09
N VAL A 75 -19.29 5.04 12.71
CA VAL A 75 -19.12 3.60 12.91
C VAL A 75 -18.85 2.82 11.60
N GLU A 76 -19.38 3.26 10.46
CA GLU A 76 -19.19 2.57 9.18
C GLU A 76 -17.83 2.89 8.59
N ALA A 77 -17.41 4.16 8.64
CA ALA A 77 -16.08 4.56 8.17
C ALA A 77 -14.93 4.03 9.05
N ASN A 78 -15.26 3.58 10.27
CA ASN A 78 -14.38 2.80 11.15
C ASN A 78 -14.56 1.27 10.97
N GLY A 79 -15.14 0.84 9.84
CA GLY A 79 -15.24 -0.57 9.44
C GLY A 79 -16.37 -1.36 10.12
N HIS A 80 -17.21 -0.77 10.97
CA HIS A 80 -18.28 -1.50 11.66
C HIS A 80 -19.60 -1.45 10.88
N VAL A 81 -19.73 -2.33 9.89
CA VAL A 81 -20.91 -2.41 9.01
C VAL A 81 -21.89 -3.50 9.42
N ARG A 82 -23.13 -3.41 8.95
CA ARG A 82 -24.13 -4.47 9.09
C ARG A 82 -24.06 -5.39 7.87
N PRO A 83 -23.77 -6.69 8.04
CA PRO A 83 -23.70 -7.59 6.89
C PRO A 83 -25.10 -7.73 6.25
N PRO A 84 -25.21 -7.71 4.92
CA PRO A 84 -26.48 -7.95 4.24
C PRO A 84 -26.98 -9.36 4.56
N VAL A 85 -28.29 -9.52 4.77
CA VAL A 85 -28.91 -10.83 4.93
C VAL A 85 -29.38 -11.31 3.58
N ALA A 86 -28.54 -12.09 2.90
CA ALA A 86 -28.88 -12.69 1.62
C ALA A 86 -29.31 -14.14 1.81
N TRP A 87 -30.56 -14.45 1.47
CA TRP A 87 -31.03 -15.83 1.32
C TRP A 87 -31.16 -16.18 -0.16
N ARG A 88 -30.92 -17.45 -0.51
CA ARG A 88 -31.30 -17.98 -1.83
C ARG A 88 -32.66 -18.67 -1.71
N LEU A 89 -33.71 -18.01 -2.18
CA LEU A 89 -35.05 -18.58 -2.31
C LEU A 89 -35.31 -18.80 -3.80
N PHE A 90 -35.63 -20.04 -4.20
CA PHE A 90 -35.89 -20.40 -5.60
C PHE A 90 -34.79 -19.94 -6.59
N GLY A 91 -33.51 -20.05 -6.18
CA GLY A 91 -32.37 -19.62 -6.99
C GLY A 91 -32.14 -18.10 -7.07
N ARG A 92 -33.02 -17.27 -6.47
CA ARG A 92 -32.86 -15.81 -6.40
C ARG A 92 -32.34 -15.37 -5.04
N ARG A 93 -31.43 -14.39 -5.05
CA ARG A 93 -30.94 -13.72 -3.85
C ARG A 93 -32.00 -12.75 -3.35
N VAL A 94 -32.53 -12.98 -2.16
CA VAL A 94 -33.51 -12.12 -1.48
C VAL A 94 -32.83 -11.52 -0.26
N GLU A 95 -32.85 -10.19 -0.17
CA GLU A 95 -32.31 -9.45 0.97
C GLU A 95 -33.40 -9.10 1.97
N LEU A 96 -33.31 -9.62 3.20
CA LEU A 96 -34.28 -9.33 4.27
C LEU A 96 -33.71 -8.29 5.25
N PRO A 97 -34.53 -7.34 5.74
CA PRO A 97 -34.11 -6.31 6.69
C PRO A 97 -34.02 -6.85 8.13
N LEU A 98 -33.26 -7.93 8.33
CA LEU A 98 -32.96 -8.43 9.68
C LEU A 98 -31.82 -7.60 10.28
N ARG A 99 -32.08 -6.93 11.41
CA ARG A 99 -31.08 -6.13 12.13
C ARG A 99 -30.01 -7.02 12.77
N ARG A 100 -28.95 -7.35 12.02
CA ARG A 100 -27.74 -7.99 12.57
C ARG A 100 -26.91 -6.99 13.36
N ARG A 101 -26.17 -7.49 14.36
CA ARG A 101 -25.12 -6.72 15.04
C ARG A 101 -24.05 -6.31 14.03
N ARG A 102 -23.55 -5.08 14.15
CA ARG A 102 -22.41 -4.60 13.37
C ARG A 102 -21.20 -5.51 13.64
N ARG A 103 -20.41 -5.78 12.60
CA ARG A 103 -19.14 -6.51 12.68
C ARG A 103 -18.07 -5.68 11.97
N HIS A 104 -16.82 -5.82 12.40
CA HIS A 104 -15.71 -5.18 11.71
C HIS A 104 -15.50 -5.86 10.34
N ASP A 105 -15.38 -5.05 9.30
CA ASP A 105 -15.04 -5.42 7.93
C ASP A 105 -14.06 -4.37 7.42
N TYR A 106 -12.80 -4.78 7.21
CA TYR A 106 -11.73 -3.88 6.81
C TYR A 106 -12.03 -3.13 5.51
N ARG A 107 -12.89 -3.70 4.64
CA ARG A 107 -13.23 -3.08 3.36
C ARG A 107 -13.89 -1.72 3.51
N PHE A 108 -14.49 -1.43 4.67
CA PHE A 108 -15.14 -0.16 4.96
C PHE A 108 -14.38 0.68 6.00
N ASP A 109 -13.19 0.24 6.43
CA ASP A 109 -12.38 0.92 7.45
C ASP A 109 -11.55 2.07 6.86
N ALA A 110 -12.24 3.07 6.28
CA ALA A 110 -11.65 4.23 5.63
C ALA A 110 -10.68 4.99 6.55
N VAL A 111 -11.04 5.12 7.84
CA VAL A 111 -10.22 5.83 8.84
C VAL A 111 -8.87 5.16 9.03
N ARG A 112 -8.84 3.83 9.19
CA ARG A 112 -7.59 3.08 9.30
C ARG A 112 -6.72 3.21 8.06
N PHE A 113 -7.29 3.06 6.87
CA PHE A 113 -6.52 3.04 5.63
C PHE A 113 -6.12 4.42 5.12
N ALA A 114 -6.76 5.50 5.60
CA ALA A 114 -6.39 6.88 5.27
C ALA A 114 -4.96 7.23 5.68
N HIS A 115 -4.43 6.66 6.77
CA HIS A 115 -3.09 6.96 7.29
C HIS A 115 -2.01 6.85 6.20
N LYS A 116 -1.98 5.73 5.48
CA LYS A 116 -1.00 5.55 4.42
C LYS A 116 -1.28 6.42 3.21
N SER A 117 -2.54 6.61 2.84
CA SER A 117 -2.91 7.45 1.70
C SER A 117 -2.42 8.89 1.93
N PHE A 118 -2.64 9.45 3.11
CA PHE A 118 -2.15 10.79 3.45
C PHE A 118 -0.62 10.86 3.58
N ALA A 119 0.05 9.81 4.08
CA ALA A 119 1.52 9.74 4.07
C ALA A 119 2.09 9.79 2.64
N ILE A 120 1.50 9.03 1.71
CA ILE A 120 1.88 9.00 0.29
C ILE A 120 1.64 10.38 -0.34
N LEU A 121 0.46 10.96 -0.15
CA LEU A 121 0.08 12.25 -0.74
C LEU A 121 1.00 13.38 -0.27
N HIS A 122 1.24 13.46 1.04
CA HIS A 122 2.16 14.45 1.59
C HIS A 122 3.59 14.25 1.08
N ALA A 123 4.11 13.01 1.08
CA ALA A 123 5.45 12.71 0.57
C ALA A 123 5.59 13.05 -0.93
N ALA A 124 4.61 12.69 -1.74
CA ALA A 124 4.61 12.96 -3.17
C ALA A 124 4.59 14.46 -3.46
N GLN A 125 3.86 15.25 -2.68
CA GLN A 125 3.86 16.70 -2.81
C GLN A 125 5.18 17.32 -2.33
N ALA A 126 5.69 16.90 -1.17
CA ALA A 126 6.89 17.47 -0.57
C ALA A 126 8.15 17.18 -1.40
N LEU A 127 8.23 16.02 -2.06
CA LEU A 127 9.41 15.56 -2.78
C LEU A 127 9.31 15.74 -4.31
N ARG A 128 8.25 16.39 -4.80
CA ARG A 128 7.91 16.47 -6.24
C ARG A 128 9.04 17.01 -7.14
N ASP A 129 9.88 17.90 -6.62
CA ASP A 129 10.98 18.52 -7.37
C ASP A 129 12.33 17.82 -7.09
N GLU A 130 12.37 16.95 -6.07
CA GLU A 130 13.57 16.25 -5.59
C GLU A 130 13.66 14.80 -6.09
N VAL A 131 12.51 14.19 -6.39
CA VAL A 131 12.37 12.76 -6.67
C VAL A 131 11.55 12.58 -7.95
N ASP A 132 12.01 11.69 -8.83
CA ASP A 132 11.30 11.37 -10.07
C ASP A 132 10.33 10.20 -9.85
N VAL A 133 10.66 9.26 -8.97
CA VAL A 133 9.81 8.11 -8.62
C VAL A 133 9.73 7.92 -7.09
N LEU A 134 8.52 7.98 -6.55
CA LEU A 134 8.23 7.69 -5.15
C LEU A 134 7.71 6.26 -5.01
N LEU A 135 8.35 5.44 -4.18
CA LEU A 135 7.96 4.07 -3.91
C LEU A 135 7.23 3.99 -2.56
N TRP A 136 5.97 3.59 -2.55
CA TRP A 136 5.30 3.15 -1.33
C TRP A 136 5.67 1.71 -1.02
N ILE A 137 6.05 1.45 0.23
CA ILE A 137 6.29 0.09 0.74
C ILE A 137 5.66 -0.06 2.13
N ASP A 138 4.80 -1.05 2.31
CA ASP A 138 4.20 -1.35 3.63
C ASP A 138 5.29 -1.70 4.66
N ALA A 139 5.14 -1.18 5.88
CA ALA A 139 6.17 -1.30 6.94
C ALA A 139 6.39 -2.75 7.41
N ASP A 140 5.44 -3.66 7.20
CA ASP A 140 5.56 -5.11 7.43
C ASP A 140 6.30 -5.84 6.29
N THR A 141 7.32 -5.19 5.75
CA THR A 141 8.20 -5.73 4.71
C THR A 141 9.57 -6.07 5.29
N ARG A 142 10.15 -7.18 4.82
CA ARG A 142 11.55 -7.52 5.07
C ARG A 142 12.30 -7.61 3.75
N PHE A 143 13.41 -6.88 3.64
CA PHE A 143 14.35 -7.03 2.53
C PHE A 143 15.40 -8.09 2.89
N PHE A 144 15.77 -8.93 1.93
CA PHE A 144 16.71 -10.03 2.14
C PHE A 144 17.75 -10.19 1.04
N ALA A 145 17.67 -9.39 -0.02
CA ALA A 145 18.68 -9.31 -1.07
C ALA A 145 18.81 -7.86 -1.56
N ASP A 146 19.96 -7.54 -2.15
CA ASP A 146 20.27 -6.19 -2.59
C ASP A 146 19.43 -5.78 -3.80
N VAL A 147 19.05 -4.50 -3.82
CA VAL A 147 18.31 -3.89 -4.92
C VAL A 147 19.26 -2.97 -5.68
N ASP A 148 19.42 -3.18 -6.97
CA ASP A 148 20.26 -2.33 -7.80
C ASP A 148 19.46 -1.24 -8.54
N ALA A 149 20.20 -0.33 -9.17
CA ALA A 149 19.65 0.75 -9.99
C ALA A 149 18.68 0.24 -11.08
N ALA A 150 19.03 -0.85 -11.75
CA ALA A 150 18.25 -1.40 -12.86
C ALA A 150 16.90 -1.95 -12.35
N ARG A 151 16.90 -2.57 -11.17
CA ARG A 151 15.70 -3.06 -10.50
C ARG A 151 14.77 -1.92 -10.09
N LEU A 152 15.29 -0.81 -9.58
CA LEU A 152 14.46 0.37 -9.27
C LEU A 152 13.77 0.92 -10.53
N GLU A 153 14.49 0.98 -11.64
CA GLU A 153 13.97 1.46 -12.92
C GLU A 153 12.88 0.54 -13.52
N SER A 154 12.90 -0.77 -13.21
CA SER A 154 11.93 -1.74 -13.72
C SER A 154 10.54 -1.61 -13.09
N PHE A 155 10.42 -1.02 -11.89
CA PHE A 155 9.14 -0.95 -11.18
C PHE A 155 8.12 -0.02 -11.82
N VAL A 156 8.56 0.97 -12.60
CA VAL A 156 7.67 1.83 -13.38
C VAL A 156 8.41 2.40 -14.60
N PRO A 157 8.10 1.96 -15.82
CA PRO A 157 8.68 2.56 -17.03
C PRO A 157 8.38 4.06 -17.14
N ALA A 158 9.25 4.81 -17.83
CA ALA A 158 9.14 6.27 -17.90
C ALA A 158 7.82 6.77 -18.54
N ASP A 159 7.23 5.99 -19.44
CA ASP A 159 5.96 6.27 -20.12
C ASP A 159 4.72 5.83 -19.33
N ARG A 160 4.88 5.47 -18.06
CA ARG A 160 3.84 5.00 -17.14
C ARG A 160 3.76 5.89 -15.92
N PHE A 161 2.55 6.23 -15.50
CA PHE A 161 2.34 7.14 -14.36
C PHE A 161 2.47 6.42 -13.01
N VAL A 162 2.15 5.12 -12.98
CA VAL A 162 2.25 4.29 -11.78
C VAL A 162 2.57 2.85 -12.13
N GLY A 163 3.42 2.21 -11.34
CA GLY A 163 3.61 0.76 -11.30
C GLY A 163 2.92 0.18 -10.07
N CYS A 164 2.15 -0.90 -10.23
CA CYS A 164 1.42 -1.53 -9.14
C CYS A 164 1.31 -3.05 -9.33
N LEU A 165 0.86 -3.76 -8.30
CA LEU A 165 0.65 -5.21 -8.33
C LEU A 165 -0.81 -5.54 -8.63
N ARG A 166 -1.15 -5.74 -9.91
CA ARG A 166 -2.53 -6.00 -10.31
C ARG A 166 -2.94 -7.41 -9.93
N ARG A 167 -4.24 -7.62 -9.67
CA ARG A 167 -4.85 -8.92 -9.41
C ARG A 167 -6.14 -9.07 -10.22
N ALA A 168 -6.39 -10.24 -10.79
CA ALA A 168 -7.52 -10.43 -11.70
C ALA A 168 -8.87 -10.51 -10.96
N MET A 169 -8.88 -11.08 -9.76
CA MET A 169 -10.10 -11.44 -9.03
C MET A 169 -10.43 -10.47 -7.89
N MET A 170 -9.63 -9.42 -7.69
CA MET A 170 -9.79 -8.44 -6.61
C MET A 170 -8.98 -7.16 -6.89
N HIS A 171 -9.12 -6.16 -6.03
CA HIS A 171 -8.36 -4.92 -6.10
C HIS A 171 -6.84 -5.14 -6.12
N THR A 172 -6.08 -4.18 -6.62
CA THR A 172 -4.61 -4.11 -6.62
C THR A 172 -4.04 -4.41 -5.22
N GLU A 173 -2.91 -5.11 -5.13
CA GLU A 173 -2.17 -5.22 -3.87
C GLU A 173 -1.30 -3.96 -3.68
N CYS A 174 -1.73 -3.04 -2.81
CA CYS A 174 -1.00 -1.78 -2.57
C CYS A 174 0.00 -1.86 -1.41
N GLY A 175 0.65 -3.02 -1.23
CA GLY A 175 1.79 -3.18 -0.31
C GLY A 175 3.10 -2.68 -0.91
N PHE A 176 3.14 -2.57 -2.24
CA PHE A 176 4.22 -1.94 -3.01
C PHE A 176 3.60 -1.17 -4.18
N VAL A 177 3.91 0.13 -4.33
CA VAL A 177 3.44 0.95 -5.44
C VAL A 177 4.54 1.93 -5.86
N ALA A 178 4.79 2.07 -7.16
CA ALA A 178 5.78 2.99 -7.72
C ALA A 178 5.10 4.17 -8.43
N TYR A 179 5.10 5.35 -7.83
CA TYR A 179 4.52 6.57 -8.39
C TYR A 179 5.57 7.33 -9.19
N ASN A 180 5.39 7.45 -10.51
CA ASN A 180 6.29 8.23 -11.37
C ASN A 180 5.91 9.71 -11.31
N LEU A 181 6.48 10.47 -10.37
CA LEU A 181 6.15 11.88 -10.13
C LEU A 181 6.50 12.78 -11.33
N ALA A 182 7.48 12.38 -12.15
CA ALA A 182 7.85 13.08 -13.37
C ALA A 182 6.83 12.92 -14.51
N HIS A 183 5.90 11.96 -14.43
CA HIS A 183 4.90 11.74 -15.48
C HIS A 183 3.73 12.75 -15.39
N PRO A 184 3.29 13.37 -16.50
CA PRO A 184 2.26 14.42 -16.49
C PRO A 184 0.92 14.02 -15.86
N ALA A 185 0.53 12.74 -15.98
CA ALA A 185 -0.72 12.25 -15.40
C ALA A 185 -0.68 12.04 -13.88
N SER A 186 0.50 11.99 -13.26
CA SER A 186 0.66 11.58 -11.86
C SER A 186 0.07 12.58 -10.88
N ALA A 187 0.22 13.89 -11.15
CA ALA A 187 -0.37 14.93 -10.32
C ALA A 187 -1.91 14.83 -10.28
N GLY A 188 -2.54 14.66 -11.44
CA GLY A 188 -4.01 14.49 -11.52
C GLY A 188 -4.49 13.18 -10.89
N PHE A 189 -3.73 12.09 -11.05
CA PHE A 189 -4.03 10.82 -10.40
C PHE A 189 -3.97 10.91 -8.87
N LEU A 190 -2.91 11.51 -8.31
CA LEU A 190 -2.76 11.69 -6.86
C LEU A 190 -3.82 12.64 -6.30
N ALA A 191 -4.18 13.69 -7.05
CA ALA A 191 -5.29 14.58 -6.69
C ALA A 191 -6.62 13.82 -6.61
N ASP A 192 -6.97 13.03 -7.63
CA ASP A 192 -8.19 12.20 -7.63
C ASP A 192 -8.20 11.20 -6.47
N PHE A 193 -7.04 10.62 -6.13
CA PHE A 193 -6.93 9.69 -5.02
C PHE A 193 -7.09 10.38 -3.66
N GLY A 194 -6.47 11.53 -3.45
CA GLY A 194 -6.63 12.31 -2.21
C GLY A 194 -8.05 12.88 -2.04
N ASP A 195 -8.66 13.30 -3.13
CA ASP A 195 -10.02 13.82 -3.18
C ASP A 195 -11.08 12.82 -2.67
N MET A 196 -10.81 11.51 -2.80
CA MET A 196 -11.63 10.46 -2.20
C MET A 196 -11.82 10.65 -0.69
N TYR A 197 -10.76 11.07 0.01
CA TYR A 197 -10.76 11.29 1.46
C TYR A 197 -11.10 12.73 1.83
N LEU A 198 -10.59 13.72 1.08
CA LEU A 198 -10.78 15.13 1.39
C LEU A 198 -12.25 15.54 1.32
N HIS A 199 -12.99 15.02 0.34
CA HIS A 199 -14.39 15.36 0.09
C HIS A 199 -15.33 14.17 0.25
N ASP A 200 -14.90 13.14 1.00
CA ASP A 200 -15.69 11.95 1.33
C ASP A 200 -16.28 11.19 0.12
N ARG A 201 -15.66 11.32 -1.07
CA ARG A 201 -16.12 10.62 -2.29
C ARG A 201 -15.98 9.10 -2.18
N PHE A 202 -15.15 8.60 -1.27
CA PHE A 202 -15.08 7.17 -0.95
C PHE A 202 -16.46 6.55 -0.63
N ARG A 203 -17.42 7.35 -0.12
CA ARG A 203 -18.77 6.86 0.20
C ARG A 203 -19.57 6.40 -1.01
N ALA A 204 -19.24 6.90 -2.20
CA ALA A 204 -19.87 6.47 -3.44
C ALA A 204 -19.28 5.16 -3.98
N GLU A 205 -18.19 4.67 -3.38
CA GLU A 205 -17.44 3.52 -3.83
C GLU A 205 -17.88 2.23 -3.11
N ARG A 206 -17.63 1.08 -3.75
CA ARG A 206 -18.05 -0.23 -3.23
C ARG A 206 -17.28 -0.65 -1.97
N GLU A 207 -16.01 -0.23 -1.88
CA GLU A 207 -15.13 -0.45 -0.73
C GLU A 207 -14.34 0.85 -0.47
N TRP A 208 -13.96 1.09 0.77
CA TRP A 208 -13.42 2.37 1.25
C TRP A 208 -11.95 2.29 1.72
N HIS A 209 -11.34 1.11 1.63
CA HIS A 209 -9.93 0.95 1.90
C HIS A 209 -9.08 1.48 0.73
N ASP A 210 -7.81 1.76 1.02
CA ASP A 210 -6.85 2.40 0.12
C ASP A 210 -6.77 1.75 -1.27
N SER A 211 -6.74 0.41 -1.33
CA SER A 211 -6.41 -0.28 -2.56
C SER A 211 -7.56 -0.27 -3.55
N TRP A 212 -8.80 -0.24 -3.04
CA TRP A 212 -9.98 -0.02 -3.86
C TRP A 212 -9.99 1.40 -4.42
N LEU A 213 -9.79 2.39 -3.54
CA LEU A 213 -9.79 3.79 -3.92
C LEU A 213 -8.64 4.14 -4.88
N PHE A 214 -7.48 3.49 -4.72
CA PHE A 214 -6.35 3.54 -5.64
C PHE A 214 -6.75 3.03 -7.02
N ASP A 215 -7.43 1.88 -7.11
CA ASP A 215 -7.89 1.34 -8.39
C ASP A 215 -8.88 2.28 -9.07
N VAL A 216 -9.83 2.85 -8.33
CA VAL A 216 -10.77 3.83 -8.88
C VAL A 216 -10.03 5.05 -9.46
N ALA A 217 -9.07 5.61 -8.73
CA ALA A 217 -8.27 6.73 -9.23
C ALA A 217 -7.39 6.34 -10.43
N ARG A 218 -6.78 5.14 -10.40
CA ARG A 218 -5.94 4.60 -11.48
C ARG A 218 -6.77 4.42 -12.75
N GLU A 219 -7.94 3.82 -12.65
CA GLU A 219 -8.85 3.59 -13.78
C GLU A 219 -9.37 4.89 -14.38
N ARG A 220 -9.65 5.91 -13.55
CA ARG A 220 -9.98 7.27 -14.05
C ARG A 220 -8.82 7.89 -14.84
N ALA A 221 -7.58 7.73 -14.38
CA ALA A 221 -6.41 8.21 -15.12
C ALA A 221 -6.21 7.43 -16.43
N GLU A 222 -6.44 6.12 -16.44
CA GLU A 222 -6.36 5.29 -17.64
C GLU A 222 -7.46 5.62 -18.65
N ALA A 223 -8.69 5.89 -18.19
CA ALA A 223 -9.77 6.39 -19.03
C ALA A 223 -9.44 7.75 -19.67
N ARG A 224 -8.56 8.55 -19.04
CA ARG A 224 -8.01 9.80 -19.58
C ARG A 224 -6.78 9.58 -20.49
N GLY A 225 -6.44 8.34 -20.81
CA GLY A 225 -5.35 7.98 -21.73
C GLY A 225 -3.98 7.76 -21.06
N ALA A 226 -3.88 7.88 -19.74
CA ALA A 226 -2.65 7.51 -19.04
C ALA A 226 -2.49 5.97 -19.05
N ARG A 227 -1.27 5.48 -18.82
CA ARG A 227 -1.02 4.04 -18.76
C ARG A 227 -0.32 3.70 -17.45
N SER A 228 -0.88 2.77 -16.68
CA SER A 228 -0.15 2.17 -15.56
C SER A 228 0.62 0.93 -16.00
N TYR A 229 1.48 0.42 -15.13
CA TYR A 229 2.31 -0.75 -15.33
C TYR A 229 2.00 -1.82 -14.28
N ASP A 230 1.88 -3.07 -14.73
CA ASP A 230 1.73 -4.22 -13.85
C ASP A 230 3.10 -4.81 -13.52
N ILE A 231 3.61 -4.49 -12.33
CA ILE A 231 4.90 -5.00 -11.83
C ILE A 231 4.88 -6.54 -11.73
N ALA A 232 3.69 -7.11 -11.54
CA ALA A 232 3.51 -8.54 -11.42
C ALA A 232 3.49 -9.30 -12.75
N GLU A 233 3.46 -8.58 -13.87
CA GLU A 233 3.42 -9.14 -15.24
C GLU A 233 2.37 -10.25 -15.40
N GLY A 234 1.16 -10.02 -14.85
CA GLY A 234 0.05 -10.99 -14.92
C GLY A 234 0.05 -12.07 -13.84
N THR A 235 1.07 -12.15 -12.97
CA THR A 235 1.13 -13.13 -11.86
C THR A 235 -0.09 -13.05 -10.93
N GLY A 236 -0.69 -11.88 -10.77
CA GLY A 236 -1.90 -11.70 -9.97
C GLY A 236 -3.17 -12.34 -10.56
N ALA A 237 -3.09 -12.99 -11.72
CA ALA A 237 -4.15 -13.85 -12.23
C ALA A 237 -4.27 -15.17 -11.44
N THR A 238 -3.17 -15.66 -10.87
CA THR A 238 -3.11 -16.97 -10.18
C THR A 238 -2.70 -16.84 -8.71
N ALA A 239 -1.93 -15.82 -8.35
CA ALA A 239 -1.44 -15.60 -6.98
C ALA A 239 -2.27 -14.53 -6.24
N SER A 240 -2.88 -14.90 -5.12
CA SER A 240 -3.55 -13.93 -4.23
C SER A 240 -2.54 -13.09 -3.44
N HIS A 241 -1.40 -13.70 -3.06
CA HIS A 241 -0.22 -13.04 -2.50
C HIS A 241 0.77 -12.73 -3.63
N VAL A 242 0.43 -11.75 -4.47
CA VAL A 242 1.12 -11.51 -5.74
C VAL A 242 2.56 -11.04 -5.55
N LEU A 243 2.85 -10.26 -4.49
CA LEU A 243 4.18 -9.71 -4.22
C LEU A 243 5.29 -10.77 -4.14
N VAL A 244 5.10 -11.80 -3.32
CA VAL A 244 6.08 -12.89 -3.16
C VAL A 244 6.13 -13.84 -4.34
N ASN A 245 5.28 -13.65 -5.36
CA ASN A 245 5.22 -14.47 -6.56
C ASN A 245 5.68 -13.75 -7.83
N CYS A 246 5.95 -12.44 -7.79
CA CYS A 246 6.51 -11.68 -8.91
C CYS A 246 7.96 -11.24 -8.65
N GLN A 247 8.52 -10.38 -9.51
CA GLN A 247 9.90 -9.89 -9.38
C GLN A 247 10.28 -9.31 -8.00
N LEU A 248 9.30 -8.86 -7.20
CA LEU A 248 9.55 -8.35 -5.84
C LEU A 248 9.96 -9.46 -4.86
N GLY A 249 9.40 -10.66 -4.99
CA GLY A 249 9.75 -11.82 -4.16
C GLY A 249 11.18 -12.33 -4.38
N GLU A 250 11.97 -11.71 -5.25
CA GLU A 250 13.41 -11.98 -5.41
C GLU A 250 14.26 -11.31 -4.34
N PHE A 251 13.73 -10.28 -3.67
CA PHE A 251 14.51 -9.50 -2.70
C PHE A 251 13.71 -9.05 -1.46
N MET A 252 12.38 -9.17 -1.47
CA MET A 252 11.53 -8.78 -0.35
C MET A 252 10.38 -9.74 -0.06
N ASP A 253 9.97 -9.78 1.21
CA ASP A 253 8.79 -10.51 1.69
C ASP A 253 7.84 -9.55 2.41
N HIS A 254 6.57 -9.57 2.01
CA HIS A 254 5.50 -8.77 2.61
C HIS A 254 4.71 -9.64 3.61
N MET A 255 4.94 -9.40 4.89
CA MET A 255 4.47 -10.24 5.98
C MET A 255 3.01 -9.92 6.36
N LYS A 256 2.10 -9.86 5.38
CA LYS A 256 0.71 -9.46 5.60
C LYS A 256 -0.07 -10.47 6.47
N GLY A 257 -0.83 -9.96 7.44
CA GLY A 257 -1.73 -10.76 8.29
C GLY A 257 -0.98 -11.52 9.38
N ASP A 258 -1.29 -12.82 9.56
CA ASP A 258 -0.61 -13.66 10.57
C ASP A 258 0.91 -13.78 10.37
N ARG A 259 1.37 -13.53 9.14
CA ARG A 259 2.79 -13.49 8.76
C ARG A 259 3.58 -12.45 9.53
N LYS A 260 2.94 -11.37 10.01
CA LYS A 260 3.57 -10.35 10.88
C LYS A 260 4.15 -10.95 12.15
N ARG A 261 3.51 -12.00 12.67
CA ARG A 261 3.96 -12.72 13.88
C ARG A 261 5.00 -13.79 13.52
N ALA A 262 4.84 -14.44 12.36
CA ALA A 262 5.77 -15.44 11.89
C ALA A 262 7.11 -14.84 11.41
N GLY A 263 7.12 -13.58 10.98
CA GLY A 263 8.30 -12.89 10.43
C GLY A 263 8.68 -13.34 9.01
N ARG A 264 7.76 -14.03 8.32
CA ARG A 264 7.92 -14.58 6.96
C ARG A 264 6.58 -15.06 6.41
N SER A 265 6.46 -15.11 5.09
CA SER A 265 5.39 -15.83 4.36
C SER A 265 5.46 -17.35 4.52
N ASP A 266 4.34 -18.03 4.33
CA ASP A 266 4.26 -19.50 4.41
C ASP A 266 4.65 -20.15 3.07
N ALA A 267 5.08 -21.42 3.08
CA ALA A 267 5.40 -22.13 1.83
C ALA A 267 4.21 -22.19 0.86
N ARG A 268 2.98 -22.29 1.40
CA ARG A 268 1.72 -22.28 0.62
C ARG A 268 1.45 -20.97 -0.13
N ASP A 269 2.15 -19.88 0.22
CA ASP A 269 1.99 -18.61 -0.46
C ASP A 269 2.77 -18.57 -1.78
N LEU A 270 3.77 -19.43 -1.95
CA LEU A 270 4.59 -19.51 -3.14
C LEU A 270 3.92 -20.43 -4.18
N VAL A 271 3.37 -19.82 -5.23
CA VAL A 271 2.86 -20.53 -6.41
C VAL A 271 3.90 -20.59 -7.53
N VAL A 272 4.99 -19.83 -7.42
CA VAL A 272 6.17 -19.91 -8.29
C VAL A 272 7.33 -20.57 -7.55
N ARG A 273 8.19 -21.28 -8.29
CA ARG A 273 9.42 -21.82 -7.71
C ARG A 273 10.42 -20.70 -7.48
N ARG A 274 10.85 -20.56 -6.22
CA ARG A 274 11.87 -19.61 -5.77
C ARG A 274 13.22 -20.30 -5.59
N GLY A 275 14.29 -19.63 -5.99
CA GLY A 275 15.69 -20.13 -5.89
C GLY A 275 16.52 -19.42 -4.82
N GLU A 276 16.00 -18.33 -4.27
CA GLU A 276 16.66 -17.48 -3.30
C GLU A 276 16.73 -18.18 -1.95
N SER A 277 17.89 -18.12 -1.29
CA SER A 277 18.14 -18.80 0.00
C SER A 277 17.19 -18.36 1.11
N TYR A 278 16.61 -17.16 1.00
CA TYR A 278 15.55 -16.72 1.89
C TYR A 278 14.39 -17.73 1.92
N TRP A 279 14.01 -18.31 0.78
CA TRP A 279 12.88 -19.23 0.68
C TRP A 279 13.23 -20.69 1.03
N SER A 280 14.52 -21.04 1.15
CA SER A 280 14.96 -22.37 1.60
C SER A 280 14.76 -22.49 3.12
N GLY A 281 13.60 -22.99 3.55
CA GLY A 281 13.25 -23.12 4.97
C GLY A 281 11.80 -22.71 5.28
N THR A 282 11.09 -22.15 4.30
CA THR A 282 9.64 -21.99 4.37
C THR A 282 9.02 -23.40 4.43
N ARG A 283 8.41 -23.74 5.57
CA ARG A 283 7.66 -25.01 5.75
C ARG A 283 6.19 -24.81 5.45
#